data_AF-A0A956DRW4-F1
#
_entry.id   AF-A0A956DRW4-F1
#
_cell.length_a   1.000
_cell.length_b   1.000
_cell.length_c   1.000
_cell.angle_alpha   90.00
_cell.angle_beta   90.00
_cell.angle_gamma   90.00
#
_symmetry.space_group_name_H-M   'P 1'
#
loop_
_entity.id
_entity.type
_entity.pdbx_description
1 polymer ?
#
loop_
_entity_poly.entity_id
_entity_poly.type
_entity_poly.pdbx_seq_one_letter_code
_entity_poly.pdbx_strand_id
1 'polypeptide(L)' 'IHTGLCIAVNLNSNIDYFGNTVNLAAKLQGMAGAGDIALSEATRRASGVEELLQAKGAELERVELDLPIVSYRWATTGGA' A
#
# COMPACT_ATOMS: atom_id res chain seq x y z
N ILE A 1 -6.76 -3.49 -0.34
CA ILE A 1 -6.49 -3.02 -1.72
C ILE A 1 -5.58 -1.79 -1.68
N HIS A 2 -4.44 -1.85 -2.34
CA HIS A 2 -3.50 -0.74 -2.44
C HIS A 2 -2.98 -0.62 -3.88
N THR A 3 -2.69 0.60 -4.31
CA THR A 3 -2.21 0.91 -5.66
C THR A 3 -0.90 1.70 -5.57
N GLY A 4 0.11 1.26 -6.33
CA GLY A 4 1.41 1.93 -6.40
C GLY A 4 2.41 1.21 -7.31
N LEU A 5 3.62 1.74 -7.39
CA LEU A 5 4.71 1.17 -8.20
C LEU A 5 5.28 -0.08 -7.54
N CYS A 6 5.52 -1.12 -8.33
CA CYS A 6 6.20 -2.32 -7.88
C CYS A 6 7.14 -2.85 -8.96
N ILE A 7 8.04 -3.75 -8.56
CA ILE A 7 8.91 -4.49 -9.47
C ILE A 7 8.26 -5.86 -9.68
N ALA A 8 7.93 -6.18 -10.94
CA ALA A 8 7.47 -7.50 -11.31
C ALA A 8 8.64 -8.30 -11.90
N VAL A 9 8.87 -9.51 -11.41
CA VAL A 9 9.93 -10.41 -11.88
C VAL A 9 9.30 -11.74 -12.30
N ASN A 10 9.75 -12.28 -13.42
CA ASN A 10 9.34 -13.61 -13.87
C ASN A 10 10.34 -14.67 -13.35
N LEU A 11 9.86 -15.59 -12.52
CA LEU A 11 10.64 -16.68 -11.94
C LEU A 11 9.85 -17.98 -12.07
N ASN A 12 10.42 -18.98 -12.76
CA ASN A 12 9.88 -20.34 -12.87
C ASN A 12 8.39 -20.39 -13.29
N SER A 13 8.03 -19.64 -14.34
CA SER A 13 6.66 -19.53 -14.88
C SER A 13 5.64 -18.80 -13.99
N ASN A 14 6.08 -18.20 -12.88
CA ASN A 14 5.26 -17.33 -12.03
C ASN A 14 5.77 -15.89 -12.08
N ILE A 15 4.87 -14.93 -11.77
CA ILE A 15 5.22 -13.51 -11.63
C ILE A 15 5.24 -13.19 -10.14
N ASP A 16 6.40 -12.78 -9.64
CA ASP A 16 6.57 -12.28 -8.29
C ASP A 16 6.61 -10.75 -8.30
N TYR A 17 6.00 -10.13 -7.29
CA TYR A 17 5.96 -8.68 -7.13
C TYR A 17 6.73 -8.25 -5.88
N PHE A 18 7.60 -7.25 -6.02
CA PHE A 18 8.46 -6.73 -4.95
C PHE A 18 8.32 -5.21 -4.80
N GLY A 19 8.70 -4.71 -3.61
CA GLY A 19 8.77 -3.29 -3.29
C GLY A 19 7.79 -2.82 -2.21
N ASN A 20 7.83 -1.53 -1.91
CA ASN A 20 7.03 -0.96 -0.82
C ASN A 20 5.52 -1.10 -1.03
N THR A 21 5.04 -1.02 -2.28
CA THR A 21 3.61 -1.19 -2.59
C THR A 21 3.08 -2.56 -2.18
N VAL A 22 3.82 -3.65 -2.45
CA VAL A 22 3.36 -4.99 -2.04
C VAL A 22 3.44 -5.18 -0.52
N ASN A 23 4.46 -4.64 0.14
CA ASN A 23 4.58 -4.66 1.59
C ASN A 23 3.41 -3.92 2.27
N LEU A 24 3.05 -2.75 1.75
CA LEU A 24 1.92 -1.98 2.25
C LEU A 24 0.59 -2.72 2.02
N ALA A 25 0.41 -3.32 0.84
CA ALA A 25 -0.78 -4.12 0.54
C ALA A 25 -0.95 -5.31 1.49
N ALA A 26 0.14 -6.01 1.81
CA ALA A 26 0.14 -7.12 2.77
C ALA A 26 -0.23 -6.67 4.19
N LYS A 27 0.36 -5.56 4.67
CA LYS A 27 0.01 -4.99 5.99
C LYS A 27 -1.45 -4.55 6.07
N LEU A 28 -1.95 -3.92 5.00
CA LEU A 28 -3.35 -3.49 4.89
C LEU A 28 -4.33 -4.67 4.95
N GLN A 29 -3.98 -5.82 4.35
CA GLN A 29 -4.78 -7.03 4.46
C GLN A 29 -4.86 -7.52 5.91
N GLY A 30 -3.76 -7.46 6.66
CA GLY A 30 -3.73 -7.86 8.07
C GLY A 30 -4.66 -7.05 8.99
N MET A 31 -5.12 -5.86 8.56
CA MET A 31 -6.10 -5.07 9.31
C MET A 31 -7.56 -5.42 9.01
N ALA A 32 -7.84 -6.09 7.88
CA ALA A 32 -9.20 -6.42 7.50
C ALA A 32 -9.72 -7.59 8.35
N GLY A 33 -10.86 -7.39 9.01
CA GLY A 33 -11.62 -8.46 9.65
C GLY A 33 -12.38 -9.32 8.64
N ALA A 34 -13.16 -10.28 9.17
CA ALA A 34 -13.98 -11.15 8.34
C ALA A 34 -15.09 -10.34 7.63
N GLY A 35 -15.04 -10.30 6.31
CA GLY A 35 -15.99 -9.57 5.48
C GLY A 35 -15.62 -8.11 5.21
N ASP A 36 -14.53 -7.62 5.81
CA ASP A 36 -14.08 -6.23 5.63
C ASP A 36 -13.28 -6.06 4.34
N ILE A 37 -13.35 -4.83 3.79
CA ILE A 37 -12.49 -4.39 2.69
C ILE A 37 -11.62 -3.24 3.19
N ALA A 38 -10.36 -3.53 3.51
CA ALA A 38 -9.38 -2.50 3.78
C ALA A 38 -8.82 -1.92 2.47
N LEU A 39 -8.78 -0.59 2.34
CA LEU A 39 -8.17 0.10 1.20
C LEU A 39 -7.25 1.23 1.63
N SER A 40 -6.21 1.50 0.84
CA SER A 40 -5.33 2.66 1.06
C SER A 40 -5.94 3.95 0.53
N GLU A 41 -5.49 5.09 1.04
CA GLU A 41 -5.87 6.42 0.53
C GLU A 41 -5.55 6.58 -0.97
N ALA A 42 -4.44 6.02 -1.44
CA ALA A 42 -4.05 6.05 -2.86
C ALA A 42 -5.10 5.36 -3.74
N THR A 43 -5.65 4.23 -3.29
CA THR A 43 -6.73 3.52 -3.99
C THR A 43 -8.06 4.27 -3.86
N ARG A 44 -8.37 4.83 -2.69
CA ARG A 44 -9.60 5.61 -2.47
C ARG A 44 -9.72 6.79 -3.44
N ARG A 45 -8.59 7.44 -3.72
CA ARG A 45 -8.48 8.58 -4.65
C ARG A 45 -8.37 8.20 -6.12
N ALA A 46 -8.32 6.90 -6.44
CA ALA A 46 -8.33 6.48 -7.83
C ALA A 46 -9.70 6.82 -8.46
N SER A 47 -9.68 7.16 -9.75
CA SER A 47 -10.89 7.57 -10.48
C SER A 47 -12.01 6.53 -10.34
N GLY A 48 -13.22 6.98 -9.96
CA GLY A 48 -14.41 6.14 -9.84
C GLY A 48 -14.56 5.40 -8.50
N VAL A 49 -13.54 5.38 -7.64
CA VAL A 49 -13.59 4.64 -6.37
C VAL A 49 -14.45 5.36 -5.33
N GLU A 50 -14.32 6.68 -5.23
CA GLU A 50 -15.11 7.48 -4.29
C GLU A 50 -16.60 7.39 -4.62
N GLU A 51 -16.96 7.51 -5.90
CA GLU A 51 -18.34 7.39 -6.37
C GLU A 51 -18.92 5.99 -6.10
N LEU A 52 -18.11 4.94 -6.28
CA LEU A 52 -18.50 3.57 -5.96
C LEU A 52 -18.76 3.38 -4.46
N LEU A 53 -17.88 3.90 -3.59
CA LEU A 53 -18.03 3.82 -2.14
C LEU A 53 -19.30 4.53 -1.68
N GLN A 54 -19.56 5.73 -2.22
CA GLN A 54 -20.78 6.47 -1.94
C GLN A 54 -22.04 5.73 -2.41
N ALA A 55 -22.04 5.18 -3.63
CA ALA A 55 -23.16 4.42 -4.16
C ALA A 55 -23.47 3.13 -3.37
N LYS A 56 -22.46 2.59 -2.67
CA LYS A 56 -22.62 1.45 -1.76
C LYS A 56 -23.00 1.84 -0.33
N GLY A 57 -23.02 3.14 0.00
CA GLY A 57 -23.23 3.61 1.37
C GLY A 57 -22.14 3.14 2.33
N ALA A 58 -20.89 3.03 1.85
CA ALA A 58 -19.79 2.53 2.65
C ALA A 58 -19.41 3.54 3.75
N GLU A 59 -19.47 3.11 5.01
CA GLU A 59 -18.96 3.88 6.15
C GLU A 59 -17.47 3.54 6.35
N LEU A 60 -16.60 4.52 6.12
CA LEU A 60 -15.16 4.33 6.20
C LEU A 60 -14.64 4.73 7.58
N GLU A 61 -13.98 3.78 8.25
CA GLU A 61 -13.16 4.07 9.42
C GLU A 61 -11.71 4.32 8.99
N ARG A 62 -11.11 5.40 9.48
CA ARG A 62 -9.69 5.67 9.26
C ARG A 62 -8.86 4.88 10.27
N VAL A 63 -8.10 3.93 9.77
CA VAL A 63 -7.13 3.16 10.56
C VAL A 63 -5.72 3.57 10.16
N GLU A 64 -4.87 3.79 11.17
CA GLU A 64 -3.45 4.04 10.94
C GLU A 64 -2.69 2.73 10.84
N LEU A 65 -1.91 2.60 9.77
CA LEU A 65 -0.97 1.50 9.61
C LEU A 65 0.34 1.87 10.28
N ASP A 66 0.84 1.00 11.16
CA ASP A 66 2.22 1.05 11.61
C ASP A 66 3.15 0.64 10.44
N LEU A 67 3.55 1.66 9.69
CA LEU A 67 4.49 1.56 8.59
C LEU A 67 5.88 1.92 9.13
N PRO A 68 6.84 0.98 9.12
CA PRO A 68 8.14 1.20 9.73
C PRO A 68 9.03 2.01 8.78
N ILE A 69 8.73 3.29 8.48
CA ILE A 69 9.67 4.12 7.73
C ILE A 69 9.64 5.60 8.14
N VAL A 70 10.72 6.01 8.82
CA VAL A 70 11.34 7.34 8.71
C VAL A 70 12.82 7.12 8.40
N SER A 71 13.37 7.77 7.38
CA SER A 71 14.71 7.51 6.85
C SER A 71 15.59 8.76 6.76
N TYR A 72 16.88 8.62 7.12
CA TYR A 72 17.87 9.70 7.19
C TYR A 72 19.12 9.38 6.36
N ARG A 73 19.79 10.42 5.84
CA ARG A 73 21.05 10.35 5.07
C ARG A 73 22.03 11.39 5.59
N TRP A 74 23.32 11.08 5.63
CA TRP A 74 24.39 12.08 5.78
C TRP A 74 25.52 11.81 4.77
N ALA A 75 26.36 12.82 4.52
CA ALA A 75 27.56 12.72 3.70
C ALA A 75 28.82 12.80 4.58
N THR A 76 29.82 11.96 4.34
CA THR A 76 31.16 12.11 4.92
C THR A 76 32.00 13.00 4.02
N THR A 77 32.19 14.27 4.39
CA THR A 77 33.20 15.13 3.74
C THR A 77 34.51 15.00 4.51
N GLY A 78 35.54 14.39 3.89
CA GLY A 78 36.96 14.69 4.14
C GLY A 78 37.85 13.60 4.77
N GLY A 79 38.81 13.09 3.98
CA GLY A 79 40.03 12.36 4.40
C GLY A 79 40.23 11.06 3.61
N ALA A 80 41.12 10.93 2.63
CA ALA A 80 42.42 11.58 2.37
C ALA A 80 42.58 12.07 0.92
#